data_AF-A0A7C1ZN48-F1
#
_entry.id   AF-A0A7C1ZN48-F1
#
_cell.length_a   1.000
_cell.length_b   1.000
_cell.length_c   1.000
_cell.angle_alpha   90.00
_cell.angle_beta   90.00
_cell.angle_gamma   90.00
#
_symmetry.space_group_name_H-M   'P 1'
#
loop_
_entity.id
_entity.type
_entity.pdbx_description
1 polymer ?
#
loop_
_entity_poly.entity_id
_entity_poly.type
_entity_poly.pdbx_seq_one_letter_code
_entity_poly.pdbx_strand_id
1 'polypeptide(L)' 'MFKNLRRYLCLSSCYPLFSNKQKELTKIPKIFWYDTGLRNRLILDFKPLAKRVDKGNLLENPVFKDLLFL' A
#
# COMPACT_ATOMS: atom_id res chain seq x y z
N MET A 1 4.32 -18.49 0.27
CA MET A 1 5.56 -17.74 0.48
C MET A 1 5.34 -16.29 0.93
N PHE A 2 4.49 -15.48 0.27
CA PHE A 2 4.26 -14.06 0.64
C PHE A 2 3.42 -13.79 1.92
N LYS A 3 2.66 -14.78 2.43
CA LYS A 3 1.80 -14.58 3.62
C LYS A 3 2.60 -14.20 4.88
N ASN A 4 3.80 -14.75 5.03
CA ASN A 4 4.64 -14.49 6.20
C ASN A 4 5.27 -13.09 6.15
N LEU A 5 5.64 -12.61 4.95
CA LEU A 5 6.29 -11.32 4.77
C LEU A 5 5.41 -10.12 5.18
N ARG A 6 4.07 -10.24 5.04
CA ARG A 6 3.14 -9.17 5.39
C ARG A 6 3.18 -8.79 6.87
N ARG A 7 3.33 -9.79 7.75
CA ARG A 7 3.39 -9.57 9.20
C ARG A 7 4.66 -8.83 9.60
N TYR A 8 5.79 -9.18 8.99
CA TYR A 8 7.09 -8.59 9.31
C TYR A 8 7.29 -7.19 8.71
N LEU A 9 6.68 -6.91 7.55
CA LEU A 9 6.86 -5.64 6.83
C LEU A 9 5.68 -4.66 7.01
N CYS A 10 4.70 -5.00 7.85
CA CYS A 10 3.50 -4.18 8.09
C CYS A 10 2.82 -3.78 6.76
N LEU A 11 2.52 -4.78 5.93
CA LEU A 11 1.86 -4.61 4.63
C LEU A 11 0.40 -5.03 4.68
N SER A 12 -0.48 -4.18 4.15
CA SER A 12 -1.91 -4.46 3.99
C SER A 12 -2.28 -4.62 2.52
N SER A 13 -3.32 -5.42 2.25
CA SER A 13 -3.85 -5.61 0.91
C SER A 13 -5.28 -5.10 0.81
N CYS A 14 -5.56 -4.24 -0.16
CA CYS A 14 -6.91 -3.79 -0.50
C CYS A 14 -7.38 -4.52 -1.76
N TYR A 15 -8.52 -5.21 -1.67
CA TYR A 15 -9.15 -5.81 -2.83
C TYR A 15 -9.93 -4.74 -3.61
N PRO A 16 -9.85 -4.74 -4.95
CA PRO A 16 -10.61 -3.81 -5.76
C PRO A 16 -12.09 -4.19 -5.74
N LEU A 17 -12.94 -3.31 -5.19
CA LEU A 17 -14.38 -3.48 -5.23
C LEU A 17 -14.88 -3.28 -6.67
N PHE A 18 -15.60 -4.25 -7.19
CA PHE A 18 -16.15 -4.20 -8.54
C PHE A 18 -17.59 -4.70 -8.55
N SER A 19 -18.46 -4.08 -9.36
CA SER A 19 -19.88 -4.48 -9.44
C SER A 19 -20.05 -5.93 -9.94
N ASN A 20 -19.08 -6.44 -10.71
CA ASN A 20 -19.03 -7.83 -11.16
C ASN A 20 -18.11 -8.69 -10.26
N LYS A 21 -18.72 -9.62 -9.52
CA LYS A 21 -18.08 -10.54 -8.56
C LYS A 21 -16.94 -11.38 -9.16
N GLN A 22 -17.03 -11.76 -10.44
CA GLN A 22 -15.95 -12.53 -11.09
C GLN A 22 -14.69 -11.68 -11.31
N LYS A 23 -14.88 -10.41 -11.63
CA LYS A 23 -13.76 -9.46 -11.84
C LYS A 23 -13.11 -9.04 -10.53
N GLU A 24 -13.87 -9.05 -9.44
CA GLU A 24 -13.36 -8.79 -8.09
C GLU A 24 -12.40 -9.90 -7.63
N LEU A 25 -12.77 -11.17 -7.85
CA LEU A 25 -11.94 -12.33 -7.44
C LEU A 25 -10.66 -12.50 -8.28
N THR A 26 -10.70 -12.11 -9.55
CA THR A 26 -9.58 -12.30 -10.49
C THR A 26 -8.57 -11.16 -10.45
N LYS A 27 -8.93 -9.98 -9.94
CA LYS A 27 -8.00 -8.84 -9.90
C LYS A 27 -7.02 -8.94 -8.73
N ILE A 28 -5.79 -8.51 -9.01
CA ILE A 28 -4.70 -8.50 -8.04
C ILE A 28 -5.00 -7.43 -6.98
N PRO A 29 -4.98 -7.79 -5.67
CA PRO A 29 -5.16 -6.81 -4.62
C PRO A 29 -3.97 -5.85 -4.56
N LYS A 30 -4.27 -4.56 -4.38
CA LYS A 30 -3.25 -3.52 -4.25
C LYS A 30 -2.64 -3.56 -2.84
N ILE A 31 -1.32 -3.41 -2.73
CA ILE A 31 -0.59 -3.51 -1.46
C ILE A 31 -0.23 -2.11 -0.98
N PHE A 32 -0.54 -1.82 0.29
CA PHE A 32 -0.26 -0.57 0.98
C PHE A 32 0.64 -0.80 2.19
N TRP A 33 1.39 0.24 2.56
CA TRP A 33 2.24 0.23 3.76
C TRP A 33 1.48 0.85 4.93
N TYR A 34 1.53 0.22 6.11
CA TYR A 34 1.05 0.85 7.34
C TYR A 34 1.92 2.01 7.80
N ASP A 35 3.24 1.89 7.59
CA ASP A 35 4.22 2.90 7.96
C ASP A 35 5.09 3.29 6.75
N THR A 36 4.95 4.53 6.31
CA THR A 36 5.76 5.12 5.24
C THR A 36 7.19 5.42 5.69
N GLY A 37 7.44 5.58 7.00
CA GLY A 37 8.77 5.77 7.57
C GLY A 37 9.65 4.53 7.42
N LEU A 38 9.11 3.35 7.75
CA LEU A 38 9.78 2.07 7.51
C LEU A 38 10.10 1.87 6.02
N ARG A 39 9.14 2.17 5.15
CA ARG A 39 9.34 2.13 3.70
C ARG A 39 10.49 3.04 3.25
N ASN A 40 10.49 4.30 3.69
CA ASN A 40 11.52 5.28 3.33
C ASN A 40 12.91 4.83 3.81
N ARG A 41 12.99 4.27 5.03
CA ARG A 41 14.24 3.72 5.57
C ARG A 41 14.74 2.51 4.78
N LEU A 42 13.86 1.60 4.36
CA LEU A 42 14.24 0.42 3.57
C LEU A 42 14.76 0.79 2.17
N ILE A 43 14.18 1.83 1.56
CA ILE A 43 14.56 2.30 0.21
C ILE A 43 15.69 3.34 0.28
N LEU A 44 16.04 3.81 1.49
CA LEU A 44 17.00 4.90 1.74
C LEU A 44 16.68 6.18 0.95
N ASP A 45 15.41 6.38 0.63
CA ASP A 45 14.94 7.60 -0.01
C ASP A 45 14.26 8.46 1.07
N PHE A 46 14.73 9.69 1.22
CA PHE A 46 14.14 10.75 2.06
C PHE A 46 13.97 12.07 1.29
N LYS A 47 13.96 12.02 -0.04
CA LYS A 47 13.73 13.19 -0.90
C LYS A 47 12.36 13.82 -0.62
N PRO A 48 12.23 15.15 -0.80
CA PRO A 48 10.93 15.80 -0.71
C PRO A 48 9.97 15.23 -1.76
N LEU A 49 8.68 15.15 -1.42
CA LEU A 49 7.62 14.55 -2.26
C LEU A 49 7.61 15.05 -3.71
N ALA A 50 7.95 16.33 -3.94
CA ALA A 50 7.99 16.94 -5.26
C ALA A 50 9.04 16.32 -6.20
N LYS A 51 10.13 15.77 -5.65
CA LYS A 51 11.25 15.19 -6.41
C LYS A 51 11.18 13.66 -6.52
N ARG A 52 10.10 13.06 -6.02
CA ARG A 52 9.89 11.60 -6.00
C ARG A 52 9.09 11.12 -7.19
N VAL A 53 9.50 9.98 -7.74
CA VAL A 53 8.80 9.31 -8.85
C VAL A 53 7.56 8.58 -8.33
N ASP A 54 7.61 8.07 -7.09
CA ASP A 54 6.56 7.28 -6.43
C ASP A 54 5.60 8.12 -5.56
N LYS A 55 5.54 9.45 -5.81
CA LYS A 55 4.70 10.37 -5.03
C LYS A 55 3.23 9.95 -4.96
N GLY A 56 2.68 9.38 -6.04
CA GLY A 56 1.30 8.88 -6.07
C GLY A 56 1.08 7.76 -5.08
N ASN A 57 1.91 6.71 -5.15
CA ASN A 57 1.83 5.57 -4.23
C ASN A 57 2.05 5.97 -2.76
N LEU A 58 2.87 6.99 -2.48
CA LEU A 58 3.02 7.52 -1.12
C LEU A 58 1.77 8.20 -0.59
N LEU A 59 1.08 8.97 -1.44
CA LEU A 59 -0.12 9.72 -1.06
C LEU A 59 -1.36 8.84 -0.89
N GLU A 60 -1.39 7.68 -1.53
CA GLU A 60 -2.49 6.73 -1.34
C GLU A 60 -2.41 6.00 0.01
N ASN A 61 -1.21 5.79 0.56
CA ASN A 61 -1.03 5.13 1.86
C ASN A 61 -1.77 5.82 3.03
N PRO A 62 -1.68 7.15 3.25
CA PRO A 62 -2.44 7.80 4.32
C PRO A 62 -3.94 7.70 4.12
N VAL A 63 -4.45 7.83 2.89
CA VAL A 63 -5.88 7.66 2.60
C VAL A 63 -6.34 6.23 2.93
N PHE A 64 -5.54 5.22 2.57
CA PHE A 64 -5.81 3.83 2.93
C PHE A 64 -5.78 3.62 4.46
N LYS A 65 -4.86 4.30 5.15
CA LYS A 65 -4.77 4.24 6.61
C LYS A 65 -6.03 4.82 7.25
N ASP A 66 -6.49 5.98 6.80
CA ASP A 66 -7.71 6.62 7.30
C ASP A 66 -8.94 5.73 7.07
N LEU A 67 -9.05 5.09 5.90
CA LEU A 67 -10.12 4.12 5.58
C LEU A 67 -10.11 2.87 6.47
N LEU A 68 -8.97 2.48 7.03
CA LEU A 68 -8.84 1.29 7.88
C LEU A 68 -9.14 1.59 9.35
N PHE A 69 -8.98 2.85 9.77
CA PHE A 69 -9.29 3.31 11.12
C PHE A 69 -10.68 3.95 11.26
N LEU A 70 -11.42 4.10 10.16
CA LEU A 70 -12.86 4.37 10.11
C LEU A 70 -13.67 3.11 10.41
#